data_AF-A0A9D5Y9V1-F1
#
_entry.id   AF-A0A9D5Y9V1-F1
#
_cell.length_a   1.000
_cell.length_b   1.000
_cell.length_c   1.000
_cell.angle_alpha   90.00
_cell.angle_beta   90.00
_cell.angle_gamma   90.00
#
_symmetry.space_group_name_H-M   'P 1'
#
loop_
_entity.id
_entity.type
_entity.pdbx_description
1 polymer ?
#
loop_
_entity_poly.entity_id
_entity_poly.type
_entity_poly.pdbx_seq_one_letter_code
_entity_poly.pdbx_strand_id
1 'polypeptide(L)'
;MICGRCSALNGNEDRFCQKCGAPLLTDQQRNSSAGTSDDLAAQNATTMIAARNARLVDVKNMRPLTRAAYNVSESEHGPLLSLLVSLCFVALSLGMVAVLIKIFETITKLGQSMVSSEIEGGLSDLFYQSATANNAQLLGWLIVLFVIMVAAFVACGKLNLRIKKVNRKKKKEQLDSRL
;
A
#
# COMPACT_ATOMS: atom_id res chain seq x y z
N MET A 1 -27.87 22.24 8.41
CA MET A 1 -27.18 23.56 8.47
C MET A 1 -26.28 23.79 7.24
N ILE A 2 -26.19 25.02 6.71
CA ILE A 2 -25.34 25.34 5.53
C ILE A 2 -24.06 26.04 5.97
N CYS A 3 -22.91 25.59 5.45
CA CYS A 3 -21.62 26.24 5.73
C CYS A 3 -21.50 27.59 5.02
N GLY A 4 -21.32 28.68 5.77
CA GLY A 4 -21.12 30.03 5.20
C GLY A 4 -19.83 30.22 4.40
N ARG A 5 -18.90 29.24 4.41
CA ARG A 5 -17.63 29.31 3.68
C ARG A 5 -17.63 28.55 2.35
N CYS A 6 -18.29 27.40 2.28
CA CYS A 6 -18.25 26.51 1.11
C CYS A 6 -19.62 26.01 0.64
N SER A 7 -20.69 26.49 1.27
CA SER A 7 -22.09 26.16 0.94
C SER A 7 -22.45 24.67 1.04
N ALA A 8 -21.63 23.86 1.70
CA ALA A 8 -21.94 22.45 1.94
C ALA A 8 -23.08 22.30 2.97
N LEU A 9 -23.95 21.33 2.73
CA LEU A 9 -24.99 20.91 3.68
C LEU A 9 -24.35 20.02 4.77
N ASN A 10 -24.62 20.32 6.04
CA ASN A 10 -24.15 19.57 7.20
C ASN A 10 -25.32 19.27 8.15
N GLY A 11 -25.13 18.30 9.06
CA GLY A 11 -26.10 17.98 10.11
C GLY A 11 -26.32 19.16 11.07
N ASN A 12 -27.37 19.13 11.88
CA ASN A 12 -27.67 20.21 12.82
C ASN A 12 -26.82 20.13 14.10
N GLU A 13 -26.32 18.94 14.45
CA GLU A 13 -25.36 18.72 15.54
C GLU A 13 -23.88 18.94 15.14
N ASP A 14 -23.59 19.13 13.86
CA ASP A 14 -22.21 19.30 13.38
C ASP A 14 -21.65 20.66 13.83
N ARG A 15 -20.56 20.63 14.63
CA ARG A 15 -19.84 21.85 15.05
C ARG A 15 -18.90 22.39 13.96
N PHE A 16 -18.52 21.54 13.00
CA PHE A 16 -17.60 21.85 11.92
C PHE A 16 -18.13 21.30 10.59
N CYS A 17 -17.81 22.00 9.50
CA CYS A 17 -18.19 21.54 8.18
C CYS A 17 -17.40 20.27 7.78
N GLN A 18 -18.11 19.22 7.40
CA GLN A 18 -17.53 17.95 6.95
C GLN A 18 -16.69 18.10 5.67
N LYS A 19 -16.96 19.13 4.86
CA LYS A 19 -16.26 19.36 3.59
C LYS A 19 -14.99 20.20 3.73
N CYS A 20 -15.01 21.24 4.57
CA CYS A 20 -13.91 22.21 4.63
C CYS A 20 -13.35 22.47 6.04
N GLY A 21 -13.92 21.86 7.08
CA GLY A 21 -13.49 22.02 8.47
C GLY A 21 -13.81 23.38 9.09
N ALA A 22 -14.51 24.29 8.40
CA ALA A 22 -14.88 25.58 8.96
C ALA A 22 -15.90 25.42 10.10
N PRO A 23 -15.80 26.22 11.19
CA PRO A 23 -16.76 26.17 12.29
C PRO A 23 -18.15 26.59 11.80
N LEU A 24 -19.17 25.88 12.26
CA LEU A 24 -20.57 26.20 11.99
C LEU A 24 -21.13 26.98 13.19
N LEU A 25 -21.60 28.22 12.97
CA LEU A 25 -22.14 29.05 14.05
C LEU A 25 -23.53 28.57 14.46
N THR A 26 -23.61 27.83 15.56
CA THR A 26 -24.90 27.40 16.14
C THR A 26 -25.71 28.60 16.64
N ASP A 27 -27.04 28.53 16.58
CA ASP A 27 -27.96 29.63 16.91
C ASP A 27 -27.78 30.21 18.33
N GLN A 28 -27.20 29.46 19.27
CA GLN A 28 -26.83 29.97 20.59
C GLN A 28 -25.83 31.14 20.56
N GLN A 29 -24.94 31.20 19.55
CA GLN A 29 -23.97 32.29 19.43
C GLN A 29 -24.54 33.56 18.77
N ARG A 30 -25.67 33.45 18.05
CA ARG A 30 -26.31 34.62 17.43
C ARG A 30 -26.95 35.55 18.46
N ASN A 31 -27.42 35.01 19.59
CA ASN A 31 -28.12 35.78 20.61
C ASN A 31 -27.19 36.50 21.60
N SER A 32 -25.88 36.26 21.55
CA SER A 32 -24.91 36.85 22.48
C SER A 32 -24.24 38.14 21.96
N SER A 33 -24.58 38.60 20.76
CA SER A 33 -23.91 39.74 20.09
C SER A 33 -24.79 40.98 19.87
N ALA A 34 -25.94 41.08 20.55
CA ALA A 34 -26.79 42.27 20.54
C ALA A 34 -26.77 42.95 21.92
N GLY A 35 -25.70 43.69 22.23
CA GLY A 35 -25.55 44.39 23.50
C GLY A 35 -24.51 45.52 23.44
N THR A 36 -25.02 46.74 23.37
CA THR A 36 -24.45 48.04 23.78
C THR A 36 -23.18 48.57 23.07
N SER A 37 -23.41 49.46 22.10
CA SER A 37 -22.65 50.70 21.88
C SER A 37 -22.75 51.56 23.16
N ASP A 38 -21.73 52.22 23.72
CA ASP A 38 -20.87 53.23 23.10
C ASP A 38 -19.54 53.50 23.87
N ASP A 39 -19.12 52.71 24.86
CA ASP A 39 -17.90 53.02 25.67
C ASP A 39 -16.68 52.12 25.40
N LEU A 40 -16.67 51.37 24.29
CA LEU A 40 -15.72 50.27 24.05
C LEU A 40 -14.61 50.58 23.02
N ALA A 41 -14.22 51.84 22.85
CA ALA A 41 -13.11 52.20 21.95
C ALA A 41 -11.74 52.25 22.67
N ALA A 42 -11.71 52.61 23.96
CA ALA A 42 -10.45 52.77 24.70
C ALA A 42 -9.95 51.48 25.38
N GLN A 43 -10.86 50.56 25.79
CA GLN A 43 -10.46 49.29 26.43
C GLN A 43 -10.06 48.18 25.44
N ASN A 44 -10.45 48.30 24.16
CA ASN A 44 -10.16 47.30 23.13
C ASN A 44 -8.75 47.41 22.54
N ALA A 45 -8.10 48.58 22.59
CA ALA A 45 -6.73 48.73 22.11
C ALA A 45 -5.71 48.01 23.02
N THR A 46 -5.94 48.04 24.34
CA THR A 46 -5.03 47.45 25.33
C THR A 46 -5.20 45.93 25.44
N THR A 47 -6.42 45.41 25.26
CA THR A 47 -6.69 43.96 25.24
C THR A 47 -6.24 43.29 23.95
N MET A 48 -6.28 43.97 22.79
CA MET A 48 -5.77 43.40 21.54
C MET A 48 -4.25 43.22 21.51
N ILE A 49 -3.47 44.07 22.19
CA ILE A 49 -2.00 43.93 22.26
C ILE A 49 -1.61 42.77 23.21
N ALA A 50 -2.29 42.62 24.35
CA ALA A 50 -2.07 41.50 25.26
C ALA A 50 -2.50 40.14 24.66
N ALA A 51 -3.63 40.09 23.95
CA ALA A 51 -4.10 38.88 23.28
C ALA A 51 -3.23 38.47 22.07
N ARG A 52 -2.59 39.43 21.38
CA ARG A 52 -1.66 39.15 20.27
C ARG A 52 -0.36 38.51 20.75
N ASN A 53 0.16 38.93 21.90
CA ASN A 53 1.38 38.37 22.48
C ASN A 53 1.13 36.98 23.10
N ALA A 54 -0.05 36.72 23.68
CA ALA A 54 -0.42 35.39 24.16
C ALA A 54 -0.54 34.34 23.03
N ARG A 55 -0.98 34.73 21.83
CA ARG A 55 -1.06 33.82 20.67
C ARG A 55 0.29 33.47 20.05
N LEU A 56 1.33 34.29 20.22
CA LEU A 56 2.66 34.03 19.64
C LEU A 56 3.51 33.06 20.46
N VAL A 57 3.23 32.90 21.75
CA VAL A 57 3.95 31.96 22.62
C VAL A 57 3.42 30.52 22.44
N ASP A 58 2.15 30.34 22.08
CA ASP A 58 1.52 29.02 21.97
C ASP A 58 1.76 28.32 20.60
N VAL A 59 2.09 29.07 19.55
CA VAL A 59 2.37 28.48 18.22
C VAL A 59 3.68 27.70 18.20
N LYS A 60 4.63 28.02 19.09
CA LYS A 60 5.91 27.29 19.18
C LYS A 60 5.79 25.92 19.87
N ASN A 61 4.67 25.67 20.55
CA ASN A 61 4.40 24.40 21.23
C ASN A 61 3.32 23.54 20.54
N MET A 62 2.74 24.00 19.43
CA MET A 62 1.99 23.12 18.55
C MET A 62 2.95 22.18 17.81
N ARG A 63 3.32 21.09 18.50
CA ARG A 63 3.77 19.88 17.82
C ARG A 63 2.75 19.57 16.73
N PRO A 64 3.18 19.18 15.52
CA PRO A 64 2.28 18.91 14.41
C PRO A 64 1.31 17.78 14.80
N LEU A 65 0.08 18.15 15.20
CA LEU A 65 -1.06 17.25 15.39
C LEU A 65 -1.47 16.55 14.08
N THR A 66 -0.87 16.94 12.95
CA THR A 66 -1.03 16.30 11.65
C THR A 66 -0.35 14.93 11.53
N ARG A 67 0.48 14.50 12.49
CA ARG A 67 1.11 13.16 12.44
C ARG A 67 0.28 12.03 13.08
N ALA A 68 -0.80 12.35 13.79
CA ALA A 68 -1.61 11.35 14.50
C ALA A 68 -2.73 10.74 13.64
N ALA A 69 -3.15 11.40 12.56
CA ALA A 69 -4.29 10.94 11.75
C ALA A 69 -3.97 9.88 10.69
N TYR A 70 -2.68 9.60 10.40
CA TYR A 70 -2.30 8.53 9.46
C TYR A 70 -2.17 7.15 10.10
N ASN A 71 -2.19 7.05 11.44
CA ASN A 71 -1.97 5.77 12.13
C ASN A 71 -3.26 5.01 12.45
N VAL A 72 -4.42 5.49 12.00
CA VAL A 72 -5.71 4.81 12.19
C VAL A 72 -6.05 4.03 10.93
N SER A 73 -5.52 2.80 10.86
CA SER A 73 -6.01 1.64 10.06
C SER A 73 -4.89 0.68 9.66
N GLU A 74 -3.83 0.54 10.46
CA GLU A 74 -3.05 -0.71 10.46
C GLU A 74 -3.89 -1.79 11.16
N SER A 75 -4.99 -2.15 10.49
CA SER A 75 -5.98 -3.11 10.92
C SER A 75 -5.33 -4.49 11.02
N GLU A 76 -5.86 -5.32 11.91
CA GLU A 76 -5.39 -6.65 12.31
C GLU A 76 -5.22 -7.68 11.17
N HIS A 77 -5.37 -7.28 9.90
CA HIS A 77 -5.28 -8.13 8.71
C HIS A 77 -3.86 -8.28 8.15
N GLY A 78 -2.87 -7.54 8.66
CA GLY A 78 -1.48 -7.59 8.20
C GLY A 78 -0.84 -8.99 8.11
N PRO A 79 -1.01 -9.91 9.09
CA PRO A 79 -0.40 -11.23 9.00
C PRO A 79 -1.14 -12.16 8.02
N LEU A 80 -2.46 -12.07 7.94
CA LEU A 80 -3.29 -12.90 7.07
C LEU A 80 -3.04 -12.58 5.59
N LEU A 81 -2.98 -11.29 5.22
CA LEU A 81 -2.70 -10.88 3.85
C LEU A 81 -1.29 -11.35 3.42
N SER A 82 -0.30 -11.24 4.32
CA SER A 82 1.07 -11.70 4.06
C SER A 82 1.13 -13.22 3.84
N LEU A 83 0.33 -14.00 4.58
CA LEU A 83 0.24 -15.45 4.39
C LEU A 83 -0.48 -15.80 3.09
N LEU A 84 -1.58 -15.11 2.78
CA LEU A 84 -2.35 -15.31 1.56
C LEU A 84 -1.49 -15.08 0.31
N VAL A 85 -0.73 -13.98 0.27
CA VAL A 85 0.19 -13.68 -0.85
C VAL A 85 1.25 -14.78 -1.00
N SER A 86 1.80 -15.27 0.11
CA SER A 86 2.77 -16.39 0.08
C SER A 86 2.13 -17.68 -0.43
N LEU A 87 0.90 -17.99 0.00
CA LEU A 87 0.18 -19.19 -0.41
C LEU A 87 -0.17 -19.14 -1.91
N CYS A 88 -0.68 -18.00 -2.39
CA CYS A 88 -0.96 -17.77 -3.81
C CYS A 88 0.30 -17.96 -4.66
N PHE A 89 1.44 -17.47 -4.19
CA PHE A 89 2.71 -17.65 -4.91
C PHE A 89 3.12 -19.12 -5.01
N VAL A 90 3.04 -19.87 -3.91
CA VAL A 90 3.33 -21.31 -3.91
C VAL A 90 2.38 -22.05 -4.86
N ALA A 91 1.09 -21.76 -4.81
CA ALA A 91 0.10 -22.36 -5.70
C ALA A 91 0.39 -22.06 -7.19
N LEU A 92 0.74 -20.81 -7.53
CA LEU A 92 1.12 -20.43 -8.89
C LEU A 92 2.40 -21.15 -9.33
N SER A 93 3.40 -21.27 -8.46
CA SER A 93 4.64 -21.98 -8.78
C SER A 93 4.40 -23.47 -9.06
N LEU A 94 3.56 -24.13 -8.26
CA LEU A 94 3.18 -25.53 -8.47
C LEU A 94 2.36 -25.71 -9.74
N GLY A 95 1.43 -24.79 -10.03
CA GLY A 95 0.66 -24.78 -11.27
C GLY A 95 1.55 -24.67 -12.50
N MET A 96 2.54 -23.78 -12.47
CA MET A 96 3.52 -23.64 -13.56
C MET A 96 4.34 -24.91 -13.76
N VAL A 97 4.79 -25.55 -12.68
CA VAL A 97 5.52 -26.84 -12.75
C VAL A 97 4.64 -27.93 -13.38
N ALA A 98 3.37 -28.02 -13.00
CA ALA A 98 2.44 -28.99 -13.58
C ALA A 98 2.22 -28.77 -15.09
N VAL A 99 2.10 -27.51 -15.52
CA VAL A 99 2.01 -27.16 -16.95
C VAL A 99 3.29 -27.56 -17.69
N LEU A 100 4.47 -27.29 -17.12
CA LEU A 100 5.74 -27.69 -17.71
C LEU A 100 5.86 -29.22 -17.87
N ILE A 101 5.41 -29.99 -16.88
CA ILE A 101 5.39 -31.47 -16.97
C ILE A 101 4.48 -31.93 -18.12
N LYS A 102 3.30 -31.30 -18.29
CA LYS A 102 2.38 -31.65 -19.38
C LYS A 102 2.93 -31.29 -20.76
N ILE A 103 3.59 -30.14 -20.88
CA ILE A 103 4.30 -29.75 -22.10
C ILE A 103 5.38 -30.79 -22.41
N PHE A 104 6.18 -31.19 -21.40
CA PHE A 104 7.23 -32.19 -21.56
C PHE A 104 6.66 -33.54 -22.01
N GLU A 105 5.57 -34.01 -21.40
CA GLU A 105 4.85 -35.24 -21.79
C GLU A 105 4.34 -35.18 -23.25
N THR A 106 3.94 -34.01 -23.71
CA THR A 106 3.45 -33.81 -25.08
C THR A 106 4.61 -33.86 -26.07
N ILE A 107 5.73 -33.22 -25.75
CA ILE A 107 6.96 -33.24 -26.55
C ILE A 107 7.51 -34.67 -26.65
N THR A 108 7.53 -35.43 -25.56
CA THR A 108 8.03 -36.82 -25.60
C THR A 108 7.13 -37.74 -26.45
N LYS A 109 5.81 -37.58 -26.39
CA LYS A 109 4.87 -38.32 -27.25
C LYS A 109 5.05 -37.98 -28.74
N LEU A 110 5.21 -36.69 -29.06
CA LEU A 110 5.52 -36.23 -30.42
C LEU A 110 6.83 -36.85 -30.92
N GLY A 111 7.87 -36.85 -30.09
CA GLY A 111 9.15 -37.47 -30.42
C GLY A 111 9.00 -38.97 -30.74
N GLN A 112 8.25 -39.72 -29.93
CA GLN A 112 8.03 -41.15 -30.17
C GLN A 112 7.26 -41.44 -31.46
N SER A 113 6.30 -40.59 -31.83
CA SER A 113 5.55 -40.78 -33.09
C SER A 113 6.39 -40.60 -34.34
N MET A 114 7.42 -39.74 -34.31
CA MET A 114 8.31 -39.52 -35.46
C MET A 114 9.25 -40.71 -35.67
N VAL A 115 9.82 -41.26 -34.59
CA VAL A 115 10.75 -42.42 -34.66
C VAL A 115 10.10 -43.66 -35.28
N SER A 116 8.79 -43.87 -35.05
CA SER A 116 8.09 -45.03 -35.63
C SER A 116 7.81 -44.92 -37.13
N SER A 117 7.98 -43.73 -37.74
CA SER A 117 7.70 -43.50 -39.17
C SER A 117 8.93 -43.62 -40.08
N GLU A 118 10.11 -43.89 -39.51
CA GLU A 118 11.39 -43.59 -40.16
C GLU A 118 12.17 -44.80 -40.69
N ILE A 119 11.52 -45.96 -40.83
CA ILE A 119 12.22 -47.19 -41.25
C ILE A 119 12.60 -47.19 -42.76
N GLU A 120 12.24 -46.19 -43.58
CA GLU A 120 12.50 -46.25 -45.04
C GLU A 120 13.22 -45.06 -45.73
N GLY A 121 13.75 -44.03 -45.04
CA GLY A 121 14.45 -42.96 -45.76
C GLY A 121 15.39 -42.07 -44.96
N GLY A 122 16.71 -42.18 -45.21
CA GLY A 122 17.80 -41.51 -44.50
C GLY A 122 17.95 -39.99 -44.69
N LEU A 123 16.85 -39.22 -44.82
CA LEU A 123 16.87 -37.75 -44.92
C LEU A 123 16.49 -37.05 -43.60
N SER A 124 16.16 -37.82 -42.59
CA SER A 124 15.51 -37.37 -41.36
C SER A 124 16.48 -36.99 -40.22
N ASP A 125 17.71 -37.51 -40.25
CA ASP A 125 18.75 -37.16 -39.26
C ASP A 125 19.06 -35.64 -39.23
N LEU A 126 19.03 -34.97 -40.39
CA LEU A 126 19.31 -33.53 -40.50
C LEU A 126 18.17 -32.66 -39.93
N PHE A 127 16.92 -33.11 -40.07
CA PHE A 127 15.76 -32.37 -39.52
C PHE A 127 15.62 -32.56 -38.02
N TYR A 128 15.89 -33.77 -37.51
CA TYR A 128 15.85 -34.08 -36.08
C TYR A 128 16.89 -33.27 -35.28
N GLN A 129 18.08 -33.08 -35.84
CA GLN A 129 19.15 -32.32 -35.21
C GLN A 129 18.84 -30.81 -35.12
N SER A 130 18.11 -30.24 -36.08
CA SER A 130 17.73 -28.82 -36.03
C SER A 130 16.55 -28.54 -35.08
N ALA A 131 15.56 -29.43 -35.01
CA ALA A 131 14.39 -29.27 -34.15
C ALA A 131 14.75 -29.42 -32.66
N THR A 132 15.67 -30.33 -32.34
CA THR A 132 16.14 -30.55 -30.96
C THR A 132 16.98 -29.38 -30.44
N ALA A 133 17.76 -28.72 -31.30
CA ALA A 133 18.60 -27.59 -30.90
C ALA A 133 17.78 -26.37 -30.42
N ASN A 134 16.74 -26.00 -31.16
CA ASN A 134 15.90 -24.83 -30.81
C ASN A 134 15.04 -25.10 -29.57
N ASN A 135 14.54 -26.32 -29.41
CA ASN A 135 13.73 -26.71 -28.25
C ASN A 135 14.57 -26.82 -26.97
N ALA A 136 15.80 -27.31 -27.06
CA ALA A 136 16.74 -27.34 -25.94
C ALA A 136 17.11 -25.92 -25.47
N GLN A 137 17.32 -24.99 -26.40
CA GLN A 137 17.55 -23.58 -26.06
C GLN A 137 16.34 -22.99 -25.33
N LEU A 138 15.12 -23.18 -25.85
CA LEU A 138 13.90 -22.65 -25.23
C LEU A 138 13.71 -23.19 -23.80
N LEU A 139 13.92 -24.50 -23.60
CA LEU A 139 13.84 -25.11 -22.27
C LEU A 139 14.91 -24.53 -21.34
N GLY A 140 16.13 -24.31 -21.83
CA GLY A 140 17.20 -23.64 -21.10
C GLY A 140 16.78 -22.24 -20.64
N TRP A 141 16.20 -21.43 -21.53
CA TRP A 141 15.69 -20.10 -21.19
C TRP A 141 14.57 -20.16 -20.14
N LEU A 142 13.65 -21.12 -20.25
CA LEU A 142 12.57 -21.29 -19.26
C LEU A 142 13.12 -21.65 -17.87
N ILE A 143 14.12 -22.53 -17.80
CA ILE A 143 14.79 -22.89 -16.54
C ILE A 143 15.48 -21.66 -15.94
N VAL A 144 16.21 -20.89 -16.76
CA VAL A 144 16.89 -19.67 -16.30
C VAL A 144 15.88 -18.65 -15.75
N LEU A 145 14.79 -18.40 -16.46
CA LEU A 145 13.72 -17.50 -16.00
C LEU A 145 13.10 -17.99 -14.69
N PHE A 146 12.87 -19.29 -14.56
CA PHE A 146 12.36 -19.88 -13.32
C PHE A 146 13.33 -19.64 -12.15
N VAL A 147 14.62 -19.89 -12.34
CA VAL A 147 15.64 -19.65 -11.31
C VAL A 147 15.70 -18.17 -10.92
N ILE A 148 15.63 -17.25 -11.88
CA ILE A 148 15.61 -15.80 -11.63
C ILE A 148 14.38 -15.41 -10.80
N MET A 149 13.20 -15.94 -11.15
CA MET A 149 11.96 -15.68 -10.42
C MET A 149 12.02 -16.19 -8.97
N VAL A 150 12.56 -17.40 -8.76
CA VAL A 150 12.75 -17.96 -7.42
C VAL A 150 13.76 -17.13 -6.61
N ALA A 151 14.88 -16.72 -7.21
CA ALA A 151 15.88 -15.89 -6.55
C ALA A 151 15.33 -14.51 -6.16
N ALA A 152 14.60 -13.85 -7.06
CA ALA A 152 13.93 -12.58 -6.79
C ALA A 152 12.92 -12.71 -5.64
N PHE A 153 12.14 -13.81 -5.62
CA PHE A 153 11.19 -14.08 -4.55
C PHE A 153 11.89 -14.25 -3.19
N VAL A 154 12.96 -15.04 -3.13
CA VAL A 154 13.76 -15.23 -1.91
C VAL A 154 14.35 -13.90 -1.43
N ALA A 155 14.85 -13.07 -2.35
CA ALA A 155 15.37 -11.74 -2.03
C ALA A 155 14.27 -10.82 -1.46
N CYS A 156 13.09 -10.78 -2.09
CA CYS A 156 11.93 -10.03 -1.61
C CYS A 156 11.46 -10.51 -0.23
N GLY A 157 11.39 -11.82 0.00
CA GLY A 157 11.05 -12.40 1.30
C GLY A 157 12.03 -11.97 2.40
N LYS A 158 13.33 -11.96 2.11
CA LYS A 158 14.38 -11.51 3.04
C LYS A 158 14.27 -10.01 3.35
N LEU A 159 13.90 -9.20 2.36
CA LEU A 159 13.68 -7.75 2.54
C LEU A 159 12.48 -7.49 3.48
N ASN A 160 11.37 -8.21 3.27
CA ASN A 160 10.18 -8.10 4.11
C ASN A 160 10.47 -8.45 5.59
N LEU A 161 11.28 -9.49 5.82
CA LEU A 161 11.73 -9.85 7.17
C LEU A 161 12.58 -8.76 7.84
N ARG A 162 13.45 -8.08 7.07
CA ARG A 162 14.25 -6.95 7.59
C ARG A 162 13.36 -5.77 7.98
N ILE A 163 12.38 -5.43 7.14
CA ILE A 163 11.41 -4.36 7.43
C ILE A 163 10.63 -4.67 8.71
N LYS A 164 10.14 -5.91 8.87
CA LYS A 164 9.46 -6.35 10.09
C LYS A 164 10.35 -6.23 11.34
N LYS A 165 11.64 -6.56 11.24
CA LYS A 165 12.58 -6.39 12.37
C LYS A 165 12.76 -4.92 12.76
N VAL A 166 12.92 -4.02 11.80
CA VAL A 166 13.05 -2.57 12.07
C VAL A 166 11.78 -2.01 12.71
N ASN A 167 10.60 -2.39 12.21
CA ASN A 167 9.33 -1.93 12.79
C ASN A 167 9.13 -2.43 14.22
N ARG A 168 9.50 -3.68 14.52
CA ARG A 168 9.47 -4.21 15.90
C ARG A 168 10.41 -3.43 16.83
N LYS A 169 11.61 -3.06 16.35
CA LYS A 169 12.57 -2.28 17.14
C LYS A 169 12.03 -0.88 17.46
N LYS A 170 11.50 -0.17 16.47
CA LYS A 170 10.87 1.15 16.66
C LYS A 170 9.69 1.10 17.62
N LYS A 171 8.88 0.03 17.56
CA LYS A 171 7.73 -0.14 18.46
C LYS A 171 8.15 -0.35 19.93
N LYS A 172 9.28 -1.02 20.17
CA LYS A 172 9.86 -1.16 21.52
C LYS A 172 10.37 0.18 22.05
N GLU A 173 11.15 0.91 21.24
CA GLU A 173 11.68 2.23 21.60
C GLU A 173 10.55 3.22 21.93
N GLN A 174 9.44 3.18 21.19
CA GLN A 174 8.25 3.99 21.50
C GLN A 174 7.55 3.58 22.80
N LEU A 175 7.54 2.30 23.15
CA LEU A 175 6.93 1.82 24.38
C LEU A 175 7.78 2.23 25.60
N ASP A 176 9.10 2.08 25.51
CA ASP A 176 10.04 2.44 26.57
C ASP A 176 10.03 3.95 26.84
N SER A 177 9.81 4.78 25.81
CA SER A 177 9.70 6.25 25.97
C SER A 177 8.42 6.73 26.69
N ARG A 178 7.45 5.84 26.93
CA ARG A 178 6.18 6.16 27.60
C ARG A 178 6.12 5.73 29.07
N LEU A 179 7.06 4.87 29.50
CA LEU A 179 7.23 4.42 30.88
C LEU A 179 8.18 5.36 31.62
#